data_AF-A0A354T9A9-F1
#
_entry.id   AF-A0A354T9A9-F1
#
_cell.length_a   1.000
_cell.length_b   1.000
_cell.length_c   1.000
_cell.angle_alpha   90.00
_cell.angle_beta   90.00
_cell.angle_gamma   90.00
#
_symmetry.space_group_name_H-M   'P 1'
#
loop_
_entity.id
_entity.type
_entity.pdbx_description
1 polymer ?
#
loop_
_entity_poly.entity_id
_entity_poly.type
_entity_poly.pdbx_seq_one_letter_code
_entity_poly.pdbx_strand_id
1 'polypeptide(L)'
;MKTALLSTLALCLCLASAQAEDSFTEQLRKAAEKLKNEVSKVKEQTEIKGREWYKKAKERLTTSREEYVKNASDALNRWKADIDVLKEQGGRDYFKTRVQALAEHHTFALQELATLNGLPDEASFRARQKIFDKTLWTLEAAVEQAQEEAGF
;
A
#
# COMPACT_ATOMS: atom_id res chain seq x y z
N MET A 1 -5.77 -59.93 -10.48
CA MET A 1 -4.39 -59.39 -10.62
C MET A 1 -4.37 -57.86 -10.72
N LYS A 2 -4.98 -57.14 -9.77
CA LYS A 2 -4.96 -55.64 -9.73
C LYS A 2 -4.52 -55.08 -8.37
N THR A 3 -4.46 -55.93 -7.35
CA THR A 3 -4.09 -55.58 -5.98
C THR A 3 -2.59 -55.65 -5.71
N ALA A 4 -1.80 -56.27 -6.59
CA ALA A 4 -0.34 -56.36 -6.45
C ALA A 4 0.43 -55.17 -7.05
N LEU A 5 -0.22 -54.41 -7.95
CA LEU A 5 0.38 -53.23 -8.62
C LEU A 5 0.23 -51.94 -7.82
N LEU A 6 -0.74 -51.86 -6.92
CA LEU A 6 -0.97 -50.66 -6.09
C LEU A 6 -0.06 -50.63 -4.85
N SER A 7 0.32 -51.79 -4.32
CA SER A 7 1.22 -51.92 -3.17
C SER A 7 2.69 -51.69 -3.54
N THR A 8 3.09 -51.89 -4.80
CA THR A 8 4.44 -51.58 -5.29
C THR A 8 4.65 -50.08 -5.55
N LEU A 9 3.64 -49.36 -6.04
CA LEU A 9 3.73 -47.91 -6.24
C LEU A 9 3.81 -47.14 -4.90
N ALA A 10 3.09 -47.62 -3.87
CA ALA A 10 3.11 -47.04 -2.54
C ALA A 10 4.44 -47.28 -1.80
N LEU A 11 5.10 -48.41 -2.02
CA LEU A 11 6.44 -48.66 -1.45
C LEU A 11 7.56 -47.90 -2.18
N CYS A 12 7.43 -47.66 -3.49
CA CYS A 12 8.42 -46.86 -4.24
C CYS A 12 8.39 -45.36 -3.89
N LEU A 13 7.24 -44.83 -3.45
CA LEU A 13 7.13 -43.43 -3.01
C LEU A 13 7.69 -43.19 -1.60
N CYS A 14 7.67 -44.18 -0.71
CA CYS A 14 8.20 -44.06 0.65
C CYS A 14 9.73 -44.21 0.75
N LEU A 15 10.39 -44.79 -0.26
CA LEU A 15 11.86 -44.88 -0.32
C LEU A 15 12.50 -43.69 -1.04
N ALA A 16 11.72 -42.90 -1.80
CA ALA A 16 12.18 -41.66 -2.45
C ALA A 16 11.94 -40.40 -1.58
N SER A 17 11.07 -40.48 -0.57
CA SER A 17 10.74 -39.33 0.29
C SER A 17 11.85 -38.95 1.28
N ALA A 18 12.73 -39.88 1.66
CA ALA A 18 13.81 -39.58 2.61
C ALA A 18 14.89 -38.61 2.06
N GLN A 19 14.99 -38.41 0.74
CA GLN A 19 15.92 -37.46 0.13
C GLN A 19 15.23 -36.24 -0.53
N ALA A 20 13.91 -36.29 -0.75
CA ALA A 20 13.13 -35.19 -1.31
C ALA A 20 12.48 -34.29 -0.25
N GLU A 21 12.27 -34.82 0.97
CA GLU A 21 11.75 -34.05 2.11
C GLU A 21 12.66 -32.88 2.49
N ASP A 22 13.98 -33.06 2.44
CA ASP A 22 14.92 -31.97 2.72
C ASP A 22 14.78 -30.82 1.71
N SER A 23 14.68 -31.11 0.40
CA SER A 23 14.54 -30.07 -0.63
C SER A 23 13.22 -29.30 -0.53
N PHE A 24 12.10 -29.98 -0.28
CA PHE A 24 10.79 -29.33 -0.18
C PHE A 24 10.65 -28.53 1.12
N THR A 25 11.14 -29.07 2.23
CA THR A 25 11.15 -28.40 3.53
C THR A 25 12.08 -27.19 3.51
N GLU A 26 13.24 -27.29 2.85
CA GLU A 26 14.17 -26.18 2.64
C GLU A 26 13.55 -25.08 1.75
N GLN A 27 12.79 -25.45 0.71
CA GLN A 27 12.08 -24.49 -0.15
C GLN A 27 10.94 -23.78 0.59
N LEU A 28 10.15 -24.50 1.39
CA LEU A 28 9.11 -23.92 2.24
C LEU A 28 9.73 -23.02 3.32
N ARG A 29 10.85 -23.44 3.91
CA ARG A 29 11.58 -22.63 4.88
C ARG A 29 12.12 -21.35 4.25
N LYS A 30 12.71 -21.42 3.06
CA LYS A 30 13.18 -20.25 2.31
C LYS A 30 12.03 -19.33 1.88
N ALA A 31 10.88 -19.89 1.50
CA ALA A 31 9.69 -19.11 1.19
C ALA A 31 9.11 -18.43 2.44
N ALA A 32 9.06 -19.12 3.57
CA ALA A 32 8.62 -18.58 4.85
C ALA A 32 9.60 -17.54 5.40
N GLU A 33 10.91 -17.75 5.25
CA GLU A 33 11.94 -16.76 5.62
C GLU A 33 11.90 -15.54 4.71
N LYS A 34 11.68 -15.70 3.39
CA LYS A 34 11.44 -14.58 2.47
C LYS A 34 10.17 -13.82 2.84
N LEU A 35 9.06 -14.52 3.08
CA LEU A 35 7.79 -13.91 3.49
C LEU A 35 7.94 -13.17 4.83
N LYS A 36 8.61 -13.78 5.82
CA LYS A 36 8.91 -13.14 7.10
C LYS A 36 9.76 -11.89 6.92
N ASN A 37 10.79 -11.94 6.08
CA ASN A 37 11.65 -10.80 5.81
C ASN A 37 10.91 -9.68 5.07
N GLU A 38 10.06 -10.00 4.10
CA GLU A 38 9.21 -9.01 3.42
C GLU A 38 8.17 -8.40 4.36
N VAL A 39 7.50 -9.22 5.18
CA VAL A 39 6.55 -8.74 6.20
C VAL A 39 7.25 -7.85 7.24
N SER A 40 8.46 -8.22 7.68
CA SER A 40 9.27 -7.41 8.59
C SER A 40 9.65 -6.06 7.98
N LYS A 41 10.06 -6.04 6.71
CA LYS A 41 10.37 -4.79 5.98
C LYS A 41 9.12 -3.90 5.81
N VAL A 42 7.99 -4.49 5.43
CA VAL A 42 6.71 -3.77 5.30
C VAL A 42 6.28 -3.19 6.65
N LYS A 43 6.45 -3.94 7.74
CA LYS A 43 6.15 -3.48 9.10
C LYS A 43 7.06 -2.31 9.51
N GLU A 44 8.37 -2.42 9.31
CA GLU A 44 9.32 -1.34 9.63
C GLU A 44 9.03 -0.07 8.81
N GLN A 45 8.80 -0.21 7.50
CA GLN A 45 8.44 0.93 6.66
C GLN A 45 7.12 1.58 7.09
N THR A 46 6.11 0.78 7.43
CA THR A 46 4.82 1.29 7.91
C THR A 46 4.95 2.01 9.25
N GLU A 47 5.75 1.50 10.17
CA GLU A 47 6.02 2.16 11.45
C GLU A 47 6.80 3.47 11.28
N ILE A 48 7.78 3.53 10.38
CA ILE A 48 8.53 4.74 10.07
C ILE A 48 7.60 5.78 9.43
N LYS A 49 6.87 5.40 8.37
CA LYS A 49 5.90 6.28 7.69
C LYS A 49 4.80 6.76 8.64
N GLY A 50 4.35 5.92 9.56
CA GLY A 50 3.38 6.29 10.60
C GLY A 50 3.92 7.32 11.60
N ARG A 51 5.18 7.19 12.02
CA ARG A 51 5.84 8.16 12.91
C ARG A 51 6.07 9.50 12.21
N GLU A 52 6.49 9.48 10.95
CA GLU A 52 6.65 10.69 10.14
C GLU A 52 5.32 11.39 9.88
N TRP A 53 4.27 10.62 9.59
CA TRP A 53 2.92 11.16 9.48
C TRP A 53 2.49 11.86 10.76
N TYR A 54 2.71 11.24 11.93
CA TYR A 54 2.36 11.84 13.21
C TYR A 54 3.09 13.16 13.45
N LYS A 55 4.38 13.26 13.07
CA LYS A 55 5.14 14.51 13.13
C LYS A 55 4.55 15.58 12.20
N LYS A 56 4.33 15.25 10.92
CA LYS A 56 3.71 16.17 9.94
C LYS A 56 2.32 16.61 10.38
N ALA A 57 1.51 15.71 10.92
CA ALA A 57 0.17 16.02 11.43
C ALA A 57 0.22 16.99 12.62
N LYS A 58 1.21 16.84 13.51
CA LYS A 58 1.42 17.77 14.63
C LYS A 58 1.87 19.15 14.15
N GLU A 59 2.76 19.23 13.16
CA GLU A 59 3.19 20.50 12.56
C GLU A 59 2.01 21.24 11.88
N ARG A 60 1.13 20.49 11.21
CA ARG A 60 -0.08 21.04 10.56
C ARG A 60 -1.10 21.64 11.52
N LEU A 61 -1.04 21.32 12.82
CA LEU A 61 -1.92 21.94 13.83
C LEU A 61 -1.55 23.40 14.12
N THR A 62 -0.29 23.79 13.88
CA THR A 62 0.18 25.16 14.09
C THR A 62 0.18 26.00 12.81
N THR A 63 -0.03 25.37 11.65
CA THR A 63 -0.19 26.04 10.35
C THR A 63 -1.53 26.78 10.29
N SER A 64 -1.56 27.97 9.68
CA SER A 64 -2.82 28.69 9.46
C SER A 64 -3.77 27.89 8.54
N ARG A 65 -5.07 28.13 8.66
CA ARG A 65 -6.08 27.46 7.79
C ARG A 65 -5.79 27.70 6.31
N GLU A 66 -5.49 28.94 5.92
CA GLU A 66 -5.20 29.31 4.54
C GLU A 66 -3.97 28.57 4.01
N GLU A 67 -2.89 28.58 4.78
CA GLU A 67 -1.65 27.90 4.42
C GLU A 67 -1.84 26.38 4.37
N TYR A 68 -2.60 25.80 5.31
CA TYR A 68 -2.93 24.38 5.28
C TYR A 68 -3.68 24.00 3.99
N VAL A 69 -4.73 24.75 3.66
CA VAL A 69 -5.57 24.47 2.47
C VAL A 69 -4.73 24.60 1.20
N LYS A 70 -3.88 25.62 1.11
CA LYS A 70 -2.94 25.78 0.00
C LYS A 70 -2.00 24.59 -0.11
N ASN A 71 -1.32 24.22 0.98
CA ASN A 71 -0.38 23.10 0.99
C ASN A 71 -1.05 21.76 0.63
N ALA A 72 -2.27 21.53 1.12
CA ALA A 72 -3.06 20.35 0.76
C ALA A 72 -3.45 20.36 -0.73
N SER A 73 -3.86 21.50 -1.27
CA SER A 73 -4.16 21.66 -2.68
C SER A 73 -2.94 21.40 -3.57
N ASP A 74 -1.78 21.96 -3.21
CA ASP A 74 -0.52 21.76 -3.93
C ASP A 74 -0.09 20.28 -3.92
N ALA A 75 -0.28 19.57 -2.79
CA ALA A 75 -0.02 18.14 -2.71
C ALA A 75 -0.96 17.33 -3.62
N LEU A 76 -2.26 17.62 -3.60
CA LEU A 76 -3.23 16.96 -4.46
C LEU A 76 -2.96 17.23 -5.95
N ASN A 77 -2.51 18.43 -6.32
CA ASN A 77 -2.13 18.74 -7.70
C ASN A 77 -0.91 17.94 -8.15
N ARG A 78 0.10 17.80 -7.29
CA ARG A 78 1.28 16.97 -7.57
C ARG A 78 0.90 15.52 -7.77
N TRP A 79 0.13 14.94 -6.84
CA TRP A 79 -0.29 13.54 -6.94
C TRP A 79 -1.21 13.28 -8.13
N LYS A 80 -1.99 14.28 -8.56
CA LYS A 80 -2.75 14.17 -9.82
C LYS A 80 -1.80 13.97 -11.01
N ALA A 81 -0.74 14.77 -11.10
CA ALA A 81 0.25 14.64 -12.15
C ALA A 81 0.95 13.27 -12.08
N ASP A 82 1.33 12.81 -10.89
CA ASP A 82 1.92 11.48 -10.70
C ASP A 82 0.97 10.37 -11.17
N ILE A 83 -0.32 10.43 -10.79
CA ILE A 83 -1.33 9.47 -11.22
C ILE A 83 -1.52 9.48 -12.74
N ASP A 84 -1.46 10.66 -13.38
CA ASP A 84 -1.59 10.76 -14.83
C ASP A 84 -0.39 10.10 -15.54
N VAL A 85 0.84 10.30 -15.04
CA VAL A 85 2.03 9.60 -15.52
C VAL A 85 1.86 8.08 -15.38
N LEU A 86 1.37 7.59 -14.23
CA LEU A 86 1.12 6.16 -14.01
C LEU A 86 0.05 5.59 -14.96
N LYS A 87 -0.95 6.39 -15.35
CA LYS A 87 -1.96 5.98 -16.35
C LYS A 87 -1.34 5.78 -17.72
N GLU A 88 -0.42 6.65 -18.12
CA GLU A 88 0.22 6.63 -19.43
C GLU A 88 1.18 5.46 -19.61
N GLN A 89 1.82 4.99 -18.54
CA GLN A 89 2.75 3.85 -18.60
C GLN A 89 2.11 2.51 -18.98
N GLY A 90 0.80 2.38 -18.84
CA GLY A 90 0.10 1.11 -19.06
C GLY A 90 0.52 0.05 -18.03
N GLY A 91 0.46 -1.23 -18.41
CA GLY A 91 0.84 -2.34 -17.53
C GLY A 91 -0.18 -3.47 -17.49
N ARG A 92 0.01 -4.39 -16.54
CA ARG A 92 -0.91 -5.52 -16.30
C ARG A 92 -2.27 -5.00 -15.81
N ASP A 93 -3.33 -5.76 -16.05
CA ASP A 93 -4.69 -5.30 -15.75
C ASP A 93 -4.90 -4.96 -14.28
N TYR A 94 -4.26 -5.70 -13.35
CA TYR A 94 -4.36 -5.36 -11.93
C TYR A 94 -3.71 -4.00 -11.60
N PHE A 95 -2.65 -3.60 -12.31
CA PHE A 95 -1.98 -2.32 -12.11
C PHE A 95 -2.86 -1.18 -12.64
N LYS A 96 -3.48 -1.36 -13.82
CA LYS A 96 -4.47 -0.41 -14.34
C LYS A 96 -5.63 -0.21 -13.38
N THR A 97 -6.16 -1.27 -12.79
CA THR A 97 -7.19 -1.19 -11.74
C THR A 97 -6.72 -0.42 -10.52
N ARG A 98 -5.47 -0.63 -10.07
CA ARG A 98 -4.86 0.14 -8.97
C ARG A 98 -4.78 1.63 -9.31
N VAL A 99 -4.29 1.97 -10.51
CA VAL A 99 -4.17 3.37 -10.96
C VAL A 99 -5.54 4.04 -11.09
N GLN A 100 -6.57 3.29 -11.53
CA GLN A 100 -7.95 3.77 -11.54
C GLN A 100 -8.44 4.07 -10.11
N ALA A 101 -8.19 3.15 -9.16
CA ALA A 101 -8.53 3.37 -7.75
C ALA A 101 -7.78 4.58 -7.15
N LEU A 102 -6.54 4.85 -7.56
CA LEU A 102 -5.81 6.06 -7.16
C LEU A 102 -6.51 7.33 -7.65
N ALA A 103 -7.00 7.34 -8.89
CA ALA A 103 -7.73 8.49 -9.43
C ALA A 103 -9.07 8.73 -8.70
N GLU A 104 -9.76 7.65 -8.30
CA GLU A 104 -10.96 7.74 -7.47
C GLU A 104 -10.66 8.25 -6.06
N HIS A 105 -9.58 7.77 -5.44
CA HIS A 105 -9.12 8.26 -4.15
C HIS A 105 -8.71 9.74 -4.20
N HIS A 106 -8.04 10.17 -5.27
CA HIS A 106 -7.71 11.57 -5.50
C HIS A 106 -8.98 12.44 -5.61
N THR A 107 -9.98 11.96 -6.37
CA THR A 107 -11.28 12.64 -6.50
C THR A 107 -11.97 12.76 -5.15
N PHE A 108 -11.97 11.70 -4.34
CA PHE A 108 -12.49 11.74 -2.97
C PHE A 108 -11.73 12.75 -2.09
N ALA A 109 -10.40 12.80 -2.19
CA ALA A 109 -9.60 13.76 -1.43
C ALA A 109 -9.90 15.21 -1.81
N LEU A 110 -10.17 15.51 -3.09
CA LEU A 110 -10.62 16.84 -3.52
C LEU A 110 -11.97 17.21 -2.90
N GLN A 111 -12.91 16.27 -2.84
CA GLN A 111 -14.23 16.48 -2.22
C GLN A 111 -14.11 16.72 -0.71
N GLU A 112 -13.24 15.97 -0.03
CA GLU A 112 -12.96 16.19 1.39
C GLU A 112 -12.29 17.55 1.65
N LEU A 113 -11.36 17.98 0.79
CA LEU A 113 -10.74 19.31 0.91
C LEU A 113 -11.78 20.42 0.71
N ALA A 114 -12.67 20.28 -0.28
CA ALA A 114 -13.75 21.24 -0.52
C ALA A 114 -14.71 21.31 0.69
N THR A 115 -15.06 20.15 1.25
CA THR A 115 -15.89 20.06 2.46
C THR A 115 -15.21 20.73 3.65
N LEU A 116 -13.91 20.45 3.86
CA LEU A 116 -13.11 21.03 4.93
C LEU A 116 -13.04 22.56 4.79
N ASN A 117 -12.81 23.06 3.58
CA ASN A 117 -12.73 24.50 3.32
C ASN A 117 -14.09 25.21 3.45
N GLY A 118 -15.20 24.49 3.31
CA GLY A 118 -16.55 25.02 3.51
C GLY A 118 -16.99 25.16 4.97
N LEU A 119 -16.19 24.73 5.94
CA LEU A 119 -16.58 24.78 7.35
C LEU A 119 -16.58 26.21 7.91
N PRO A 120 -17.59 26.58 8.73
CA PRO A 120 -17.83 27.96 9.12
C PRO A 120 -16.86 28.49 10.18
N ASP A 121 -16.25 27.60 10.97
CA ASP A 121 -15.42 27.98 12.11
C ASP A 121 -14.15 27.12 12.22
N GLU A 122 -13.16 27.64 12.95
CA GLU A 122 -11.85 27.03 13.10
C GLU A 122 -11.89 25.71 13.90
N ALA A 123 -12.78 25.59 14.89
CA ALA A 123 -12.85 24.38 15.71
C ALA A 123 -13.38 23.19 14.88
N SER A 124 -14.44 23.41 14.11
CA SER A 124 -14.97 22.46 13.14
C SER A 124 -13.92 22.09 12.09
N PHE A 125 -13.19 23.09 11.58
CA PHE A 125 -12.09 22.87 10.65
C PHE A 125 -11.03 21.92 11.23
N ARG A 126 -10.51 22.20 12.43
CA ARG A 126 -9.47 21.36 13.06
C ARG A 126 -9.95 19.96 13.42
N ALA A 127 -11.23 19.81 13.78
CA ALA A 127 -11.82 18.49 14.01
C ALA A 127 -11.84 17.64 12.73
N ARG A 128 -12.28 18.22 11.60
CA ARG A 128 -12.33 17.52 10.31
C ARG A 128 -10.94 17.37 9.67
N GLN A 129 -10.03 18.31 9.92
CA GLN A 129 -8.66 18.30 9.40
C GLN A 129 -7.95 16.98 9.72
N LYS A 130 -8.11 16.43 10.94
CA LYS A 130 -7.48 15.16 11.34
C LYS A 130 -7.92 13.98 10.47
N ILE A 131 -9.19 13.96 10.07
CA ILE A 131 -9.74 12.92 9.19
C ILE A 131 -9.16 13.11 7.80
N PHE A 132 -9.13 14.35 7.30
CA PHE A 132 -8.57 14.65 6.00
C PHE A 132 -7.04 14.41 5.92
N ASP A 133 -6.29 14.67 7.00
CA ASP A 133 -4.86 14.35 7.11
C ASP A 133 -4.59 12.85 6.95
N LYS A 134 -5.53 12.00 7.38
CA LYS A 134 -5.47 10.55 7.13
C LYS A 134 -5.71 10.24 5.65
N THR A 135 -6.70 10.87 5.02
CA THR A 135 -6.97 10.73 3.58
C THR A 135 -5.73 11.09 2.74
N LEU A 136 -5.12 12.24 3.03
CA LEU A 136 -3.89 12.69 2.36
C LEU A 136 -2.76 11.68 2.51
N TRP A 137 -2.56 11.15 3.73
CA TRP A 137 -1.51 10.16 3.98
C TRP A 137 -1.73 8.84 3.26
N THR A 138 -2.97 8.34 3.26
CA THR A 138 -3.28 7.09 2.56
C THR A 138 -3.14 7.25 1.04
N LEU A 139 -3.42 8.44 0.51
CA LEU A 139 -3.22 8.73 -0.91
C LEU A 139 -1.72 8.85 -1.24
N GLU A 140 -0.95 9.59 -0.45
CA GLU A 140 0.51 9.71 -0.59
C GLU A 140 1.17 8.32 -0.64
N ALA A 141 0.88 7.48 0.36
CA ALA A 141 1.45 6.13 0.45
C ALA A 141 1.03 5.24 -0.73
N ALA A 142 -0.20 5.38 -1.23
CA ALA A 142 -0.69 4.58 -2.35
C ALA A 142 -0.09 5.03 -3.69
N VAL A 143 0.16 6.33 -3.87
CA VAL A 143 0.87 6.88 -5.04
C VAL A 143 2.33 6.42 -5.02
N GLU A 144 3.03 6.55 -3.89
CA GLU A 144 4.40 6.06 -3.73
C GLU A 144 4.51 4.57 -4.05
N GLN A 145 3.60 3.75 -3.53
CA GLN A 145 3.61 2.31 -3.82
C GLN A 145 3.42 2.01 -5.31
N ALA A 146 2.56 2.77 -6.00
CA ALA A 146 2.35 2.59 -7.43
C ALA A 146 3.54 3.09 -8.26
N GLN A 147 4.23 4.14 -7.82
CA GLN A 147 5.48 4.62 -8.40
C GLN A 147 6.61 3.59 -8.26
N GLU A 148 6.78 3.02 -7.06
CA GLU A 148 7.75 1.95 -6.82
C GLU A 148 7.49 0.73 -7.73
N GLU A 149 6.22 0.33 -7.88
CA GLU A 149 5.83 -0.78 -8.75
C GLU A 149 6.09 -0.49 -10.25
N ALA A 150 5.92 0.77 -10.65
CA ALA A 150 6.23 1.27 -11.98
C ALA A 150 7.74 1.44 -12.25
N GLY A 151 8.58 1.36 -11.22
CA GLY A 151 10.03 1.51 -11.31
C GLY A 151 10.53 2.96 -11.26
N PHE A 152 9.77 3.86 -10.62
CA PHE A 152 10.20 5.24 -10.29
C PHE A 152 10.93 5.32 -8.95
#